data_AF-A0A966QY73-F1
#
_entry.id   AF-A0A966QY73-F1
#
_cell.length_a   1.000
_cell.length_b   1.000
_cell.length_c   1.000
_cell.angle_alpha   90.00
_cell.angle_beta   90.00
_cell.angle_gamma   90.00
#
_symmetry.space_group_name_H-M   'P 1'
#
loop_
_entity.id
_entity.type
_entity.pdbx_description
1 polymer ?
#
loop_
_entity_poly.entity_id
_entity_poly.type
_entity_poly.pdbx_seq_one_letter_code
_entity_poly.pdbx_strand_id
1 'polypeptide(L)'
;MRPGEAQEVRTYSALPKFVDCGSGQWAVPLGVRSKLVTLTETSRLWLQGLYLSTINFESINQYFSEEFIDNLVVQSGILQSYDGAQLVEYGFNKFPEYFVAGEKSSTVANTLANGTYSYAAVYEWTDAAGVRHQSAPSFSNSVTIASGPKPVFVALESLPASMTLKTNPNVIISLYRTEANGVIYYRITSISAPTYNDPTAYQITYEDTQPDSAIIGNEVLYTTGGEIENLAPPSPKLIAVNKTRCFIVPSEYPQEIWYSKESTDNTEQPGFSPGFIKTFDLKGKDILGLTVVDDKIIAFKENKIFFFSGDGPNNLGQQDTFTNPDLITSDVGCSEPASITNTAEGCYFKSSKGFYLLTRDLNLEYVGRDVEAFNGEAVTSGTLVSDTNQVRFTLESGTALVYDYFQKQWMTFANHEAADA
;
A
#
# COMPACT_ATOMS: atom_id res chain seq x y z
N MET A 1 -22.66 -62.21 24.57
CA MET A 1 -21.61 -61.31 24.05
C MET A 1 -21.96 -59.89 24.45
N ARG A 2 -20.98 -59.10 24.88
CA ARG A 2 -21.17 -57.80 25.54
C ARG A 2 -21.71 -56.72 24.57
N PRO A 3 -22.63 -55.85 25.02
CA PRO A 3 -22.88 -54.56 24.38
C PRO A 3 -21.82 -53.56 24.88
N GLY A 4 -21.07 -52.95 23.96
CA GLY A 4 -20.07 -51.95 24.33
C GLY A 4 -18.74 -52.14 23.60
N GLU A 5 -18.75 -51.93 22.29
CA GLU A 5 -17.61 -51.31 21.61
C GLU A 5 -18.20 -50.13 20.85
N ALA A 6 -18.04 -48.93 21.41
CA ALA A 6 -18.21 -47.72 20.63
C ALA A 6 -17.12 -47.75 19.57
N GLN A 7 -17.49 -48.05 18.33
CA GLN A 7 -16.61 -47.78 17.20
C GLN A 7 -16.28 -46.29 17.25
N GLU A 8 -14.99 -45.96 17.33
CA GLU A 8 -14.54 -44.61 17.05
C GLU A 8 -15.08 -44.21 15.68
N VAL A 9 -16.05 -43.29 15.65
CA VAL A 9 -16.33 -42.55 14.41
C VAL A 9 -15.08 -41.73 14.17
N ARG A 10 -14.17 -42.24 13.34
CA ARG A 10 -13.11 -41.43 12.77
C ARG A 10 -13.76 -40.33 11.95
N THR A 11 -13.95 -39.16 12.54
CA THR A 11 -14.23 -37.93 11.84
C THR A 11 -12.97 -37.55 11.07
N TYR A 12 -12.83 -38.07 9.85
CA TYR A 12 -11.97 -37.41 8.89
C TYR A 12 -12.55 -36.00 8.70
N SER A 13 -11.73 -34.98 8.97
CA SER A 13 -12.04 -33.62 8.57
C SER A 13 -12.13 -33.63 7.05
N ALA A 14 -13.35 -33.61 6.50
CA ALA A 14 -13.50 -33.39 5.07
C ALA A 14 -12.96 -31.99 4.80
N LEU A 15 -11.91 -31.89 3.99
CA LEU A 15 -11.41 -30.60 3.56
C LEU A 15 -12.54 -29.92 2.78
N PRO A 16 -12.85 -28.65 3.08
CA PRO A 16 -13.81 -27.90 2.30
C PRO A 16 -13.35 -27.91 0.83
N LYS A 17 -14.21 -28.41 -0.04
CA LYS A 17 -13.95 -28.46 -1.48
C LYS A 17 -14.72 -27.30 -2.11
N PHE A 18 -13.99 -26.45 -2.84
CA PHE A 18 -14.62 -25.46 -3.69
C PHE A 18 -15.35 -26.15 -4.83
N VAL A 19 -16.61 -25.78 -5.04
CA VAL A 19 -17.46 -26.25 -6.11
C VAL A 19 -17.62 -25.10 -7.09
N ASP A 20 -17.15 -25.31 -8.30
CA ASP A 20 -17.40 -24.40 -9.42
C ASP A 20 -18.90 -24.44 -9.77
N CYS A 21 -19.52 -23.26 -9.75
CA CYS A 21 -20.93 -23.07 -10.05
C CYS A 21 -21.16 -22.51 -11.48
N GLY A 22 -20.10 -22.26 -12.24
CA GLY A 22 -20.11 -21.63 -13.55
C GLY A 22 -20.00 -20.09 -13.50
N SER A 23 -19.58 -19.47 -14.60
CA SER A 23 -19.46 -18.00 -14.77
C SER A 23 -18.64 -17.31 -13.66
N GLY A 24 -17.46 -17.85 -13.38
CA GLY A 24 -16.54 -17.29 -12.37
C GLY A 24 -17.02 -17.40 -10.92
N GLN A 25 -18.10 -18.15 -10.64
CA GLN A 25 -18.65 -18.29 -9.30
C GLN A 25 -18.22 -19.60 -8.65
N TRP A 26 -17.63 -19.52 -7.45
CA TRP A 26 -17.17 -20.65 -6.65
C TRP A 26 -17.91 -20.70 -5.33
N ALA A 27 -18.33 -21.89 -4.90
CA ALA A 27 -19.01 -22.09 -3.63
C ALA A 27 -18.23 -23.03 -2.71
N VAL A 28 -18.19 -22.73 -1.41
CA VAL A 28 -17.57 -23.58 -0.41
C VAL A 28 -18.49 -23.74 0.82
N PRO A 29 -18.80 -24.98 1.22
CA PRO A 29 -19.53 -25.23 2.45
C PRO A 29 -18.60 -25.07 3.65
N LEU A 30 -18.89 -24.12 4.52
CA LEU A 30 -18.14 -23.83 5.73
C LEU A 30 -18.93 -24.24 6.97
N GLY A 31 -18.24 -24.86 7.92
CA GLY A 31 -18.82 -25.21 9.22
C GLY A 31 -18.88 -23.98 10.11
N VAL A 32 -20.08 -23.57 10.53
CA VAL A 32 -20.25 -22.46 11.47
C VAL A 32 -20.24 -22.99 12.89
N ARG A 33 -19.36 -22.46 13.73
CA ARG A 33 -19.25 -22.82 15.15
C ARG A 33 -19.69 -21.63 16.01
N SER A 34 -20.56 -21.90 16.97
CA SER A 34 -20.89 -20.93 18.02
C SER A 34 -20.04 -21.19 19.26
N LYS A 35 -19.66 -20.12 19.95
CA LYS A 35 -18.90 -20.15 21.20
C LYS A 35 -19.87 -19.95 22.37
N LEU A 36 -19.95 -20.92 23.28
CA LEU A 36 -20.58 -20.70 24.57
C LEU A 36 -19.51 -20.62 25.65
N VAL A 37 -19.58 -19.55 26.43
CA VAL A 37 -18.71 -19.34 27.57
C VAL A 37 -19.48 -19.76 28.81
N THR A 38 -18.99 -20.77 29.51
CA THR A 38 -19.52 -21.15 30.83
C THR A 38 -18.87 -20.30 31.93
N LEU A 39 -19.53 -20.19 33.07
CA LEU A 39 -19.07 -19.39 34.23
C LEU A 39 -17.74 -19.87 34.86
N THR A 40 -17.18 -20.99 34.39
CA THR A 40 -15.90 -21.56 34.84
C THR A 40 -14.79 -21.45 33.78
N GLU A 41 -14.88 -20.43 32.90
CA GLU A 41 -13.89 -20.03 31.89
C GLU A 41 -13.41 -21.13 30.91
N THR A 42 -14.19 -22.20 30.74
CA THR A 42 -13.88 -23.24 29.74
C THR A 42 -14.76 -23.05 28.52
N SER A 43 -14.26 -22.34 27.50
CA SER A 43 -15.00 -22.18 26.25
C SER A 43 -15.10 -23.51 25.50
N ARG A 44 -16.32 -23.97 25.24
CA ARG A 44 -16.58 -25.10 24.35
C ARG A 44 -17.17 -24.57 23.05
N LEU A 45 -16.60 -24.99 21.92
CA LEU A 45 -17.13 -24.74 20.58
C LEU A 45 -17.95 -25.94 20.15
N TRP A 46 -19.14 -25.73 19.59
CA TRP A 46 -19.89 -26.78 18.90
C TRP A 46 -20.33 -26.31 17.52
N LEU A 47 -20.50 -27.27 16.60
CA LEU A 47 -20.95 -27.00 15.24
C LEU A 47 -22.45 -26.69 15.27
N GLN A 48 -22.84 -25.50 14.82
CA GLN A 48 -24.23 -25.05 14.79
C GLN A 48 -24.92 -25.42 13.46
N GLY A 49 -24.14 -25.53 12.38
CA GLY A 49 -24.63 -25.93 11.07
C GLY A 49 -23.57 -25.78 9.97
N LEU A 50 -24.01 -25.98 8.73
CA LEU A 50 -23.22 -25.74 7.51
C LEU A 50 -23.81 -24.52 6.79
N TYR A 51 -22.93 -23.61 6.35
CA TYR A 51 -23.28 -22.44 5.56
C TYR A 51 -22.57 -22.51 4.21
N LEU A 52 -23.24 -22.13 3.12
CA LEU A 52 -22.64 -22.08 1.79
C LEU A 52 -22.16 -20.66 1.52
N SER A 53 -20.84 -20.47 1.40
CA SER A 53 -20.26 -19.19 1.00
C SER A 53 -19.95 -19.22 -0.50
N THR A 54 -20.29 -18.16 -1.23
CA THR A 54 -20.04 -18.02 -2.67
C THR A 54 -19.14 -16.84 -2.97
N ILE A 55 -18.18 -17.02 -3.88
CA ILE A 55 -17.22 -16.02 -4.36
C ILE A 55 -17.44 -15.88 -5.87
N ASN A 56 -17.53 -14.66 -6.40
CA ASN A 56 -17.74 -14.40 -7.83
C ASN A 56 -16.60 -13.53 -8.38
N PHE A 57 -15.87 -14.04 -9.37
CA PHE A 57 -14.72 -13.39 -9.97
C PHE A 57 -15.00 -12.67 -11.30
N GLU A 58 -16.21 -12.78 -11.86
CA GLU A 58 -16.55 -12.25 -13.20
C GLU A 58 -17.29 -10.90 -13.22
N SER A 59 -17.21 -10.11 -12.15
CA SER A 59 -17.75 -8.74 -12.20
C SER A 59 -16.86 -7.78 -13.01
N ILE A 60 -17.45 -7.05 -13.97
CA ILE A 60 -16.75 -6.03 -14.78
C ILE A 60 -16.36 -4.77 -13.98
N ASN A 61 -16.86 -4.63 -12.75
CA ASN A 61 -16.54 -3.54 -11.81
C ASN A 61 -16.25 -4.17 -10.45
N GLN A 62 -15.02 -4.66 -10.23
CA GLN A 62 -14.59 -4.97 -8.86
C GLN A 62 -14.32 -3.64 -8.16
N TYR A 63 -15.06 -3.36 -7.09
CA TYR A 63 -15.34 -2.01 -6.60
C TYR A 63 -16.85 -1.71 -6.23
N PHE A 64 -17.76 -2.65 -5.91
CA PHE A 64 -19.19 -2.44 -5.59
C PHE A 64 -19.49 -1.72 -4.26
N SER A 65 -20.41 -0.76 -4.30
CA SER A 65 -20.98 -0.12 -3.11
C SER A 65 -22.47 -0.31 -2.96
N GLU A 66 -22.97 -0.50 -1.73
CA GLU A 66 -24.39 -0.67 -1.43
C GLU A 66 -24.92 0.30 -0.39
N GLU A 67 -26.09 0.89 -0.65
CA GLU A 67 -26.70 1.89 0.22
C GLU A 67 -27.14 1.26 1.53
N PHE A 68 -26.70 1.88 2.60
CA PHE A 68 -27.27 1.73 3.92
C PHE A 68 -27.67 3.15 4.35
N ILE A 69 -28.96 3.32 4.66
CA ILE A 69 -29.43 4.37 5.56
C ILE A 69 -29.48 3.67 6.93
N ASP A 70 -28.37 3.73 7.65
CA ASP A 70 -27.50 4.93 7.74
C ASP A 70 -25.98 4.76 7.52
N ASN A 71 -25.46 3.85 6.69
CA ASN A 71 -24.13 3.98 6.04
C ASN A 71 -23.95 3.18 4.72
N LEU A 72 -24.07 3.81 3.57
CA LEU A 72 -23.59 3.28 2.29
C LEU A 72 -22.13 2.81 2.37
N VAL A 73 -21.87 1.54 2.14
CA VAL A 73 -20.51 0.96 2.17
C VAL A 73 -20.02 0.78 0.75
N VAL A 74 -18.90 1.43 0.45
CA VAL A 74 -18.28 1.46 -0.88
C VAL A 74 -16.95 0.74 -0.85
N GLN A 75 -16.78 -0.14 -1.83
CA GLN A 75 -15.58 -0.93 -2.01
C GLN A 75 -14.52 0.03 -2.61
N SER A 76 -13.41 0.18 -1.90
CA SER A 76 -12.08 0.64 -2.34
C SER A 76 -11.07 0.20 -1.26
N GLY A 77 -9.79 0.00 -1.62
CA GLY A 77 -8.78 -0.62 -0.74
C GLY A 77 -7.65 0.32 -0.33
N ILE A 78 -6.92 0.00 0.73
CA ILE A 78 -5.66 0.70 1.06
C ILE A 78 -4.50 0.08 0.29
N LEU A 79 -3.46 0.86 -0.06
CA LEU A 79 -2.22 0.26 -0.55
C LEU A 79 -1.64 -0.62 0.56
N GLN A 80 -1.23 -1.84 0.21
CA GLN A 80 -0.64 -2.79 1.14
C GLN A 80 0.78 -3.16 0.70
N SER A 81 1.64 -3.48 1.67
CA SER A 81 3.00 -3.99 1.46
C SER A 81 3.17 -5.34 2.15
N TYR A 82 3.84 -6.27 1.47
CA TYR A 82 4.22 -7.57 2.02
C TYR A 82 5.72 -7.60 2.32
N ASP A 83 6.09 -7.88 3.56
CA ASP A 83 7.48 -7.89 4.03
C ASP A 83 8.11 -9.30 4.08
N GLY A 84 7.42 -10.31 3.53
CA GLY A 84 7.83 -11.72 3.65
C GLY A 84 7.27 -12.44 4.88
N ALA A 85 6.62 -11.73 5.81
CA ALA A 85 5.97 -12.30 6.99
C ALA A 85 4.47 -11.96 7.07
N GLN A 86 4.10 -10.71 6.79
CA GLN A 86 2.74 -10.20 6.89
C GLN A 86 2.42 -9.18 5.79
N LEU A 87 1.16 -9.16 5.37
CA LEU A 87 0.62 -8.13 4.50
C LEU A 87 -0.03 -7.04 5.36
N VAL A 88 0.52 -5.82 5.32
CA VAL A 88 0.08 -4.69 6.14
C VAL A 88 -0.19 -3.48 5.26
N GLU A 89 -0.89 -2.47 5.78
CA GLU A 89 -1.03 -1.18 5.11
C GLU A 89 0.34 -0.54 4.81
N TYR A 90 0.48 0.12 3.66
CA TYR A 90 1.67 0.88 3.30
C TYR A 90 1.71 2.19 4.08
N GLY A 91 2.82 2.48 4.77
CA GLY A 91 2.92 3.63 5.67
C GLY A 91 2.00 3.48 6.88
N PHE A 92 1.39 4.57 7.34
CA PHE A 92 0.42 4.57 8.44
C PHE A 92 -0.84 5.34 8.03
N ASN A 93 -2.00 4.68 8.09
CA ASN A 93 -3.29 5.30 7.78
C ASN A 93 -3.63 6.47 8.72
N LYS A 94 -3.07 6.43 9.93
CA LYS A 94 -3.27 7.44 10.96
C LYS A 94 -1.94 7.72 11.67
N PHE A 95 -1.69 8.99 11.95
CA PHE A 95 -0.60 9.46 12.82
C PHE A 95 -1.18 9.90 14.18
N PRO A 96 -0.35 10.19 15.21
CA PRO A 96 -0.85 10.48 16.56
C PRO A 96 -1.56 11.86 16.66
N GLU A 97 -2.81 11.97 16.24
CA GLU A 97 -3.50 13.26 16.12
C GLU A 97 -3.76 13.93 17.48
N TYR A 98 -4.17 13.18 18.49
CA TYR A 98 -4.28 13.71 19.85
C TYR A 98 -2.94 13.62 20.56
N PHE A 99 -2.37 14.78 20.92
CA PHE A 99 -1.12 14.86 21.67
C PHE A 99 -1.08 16.08 22.59
N VAL A 100 -1.00 15.82 23.90
CA VAL A 100 -0.91 16.84 24.95
C VAL A 100 0.28 16.56 25.86
N ALA A 101 0.98 17.62 26.25
CA ALA A 101 2.03 17.59 27.25
C ALA A 101 1.75 18.60 28.37
N GLY A 102 2.14 18.28 29.60
CA GLY A 102 1.97 19.19 30.72
C GLY A 102 2.97 18.95 31.86
N GLU A 103 3.31 20.00 32.59
CA GLU A 103 4.17 19.86 33.77
C GLU A 103 3.41 19.10 34.88
N LYS A 104 4.11 18.23 35.60
CA LYS A 104 3.57 17.68 36.86
C LYS A 104 3.79 18.66 38.00
N SER A 105 2.89 18.62 38.99
CA SER A 105 2.96 19.48 40.19
C SER A 105 4.06 19.07 41.19
N SER A 106 4.86 18.04 40.89
CA SER A 106 5.92 17.52 41.75
C SER A 106 7.32 18.01 41.32
N THR A 107 8.05 18.66 42.21
CA THR A 107 9.48 18.95 41.99
C THR A 107 10.31 17.67 42.16
N VAL A 108 11.09 17.31 41.14
CA VAL A 108 11.98 16.14 41.16
C VAL A 108 13.36 16.57 40.68
N ALA A 109 14.39 16.34 41.50
CA ALA A 109 15.76 16.72 41.15
C ALA A 109 16.26 15.97 39.90
N ASN A 110 17.16 16.59 39.14
CA ASN A 110 17.75 16.04 37.91
C ASN A 110 16.74 15.70 36.79
N THR A 111 15.63 16.43 36.74
CA THR A 111 14.66 16.37 35.63
C THR A 111 14.76 17.63 34.76
N LEU A 112 13.73 17.95 33.99
CA LEU A 112 13.72 19.08 33.07
C LEU A 112 13.83 20.39 33.83
N ALA A 113 14.81 21.21 33.48
CA ALA A 113 15.07 22.50 34.10
C ALA A 113 14.02 23.56 33.71
N ASN A 114 14.10 24.75 34.32
CA ASN A 114 13.24 25.86 33.91
C ASN A 114 13.45 26.22 32.43
N GLY A 115 12.35 26.36 31.69
CA GLY A 115 12.36 26.64 30.26
C GLY A 115 11.07 26.22 29.59
N THR A 116 10.96 26.54 28.30
CA THR A 116 9.85 26.08 27.46
C THR A 116 10.30 24.91 26.60
N TYR A 117 9.53 23.83 26.63
CA TYR A 117 9.78 22.60 25.87
C TYR A 117 8.62 22.36 24.91
N SER A 118 8.92 21.76 23.76
CA SER A 118 7.93 21.25 22.83
C SER A 118 8.22 19.77 22.56
N TYR A 119 7.18 18.98 22.29
CA TYR A 119 7.31 17.56 22.02
C TYR A 119 6.75 17.21 20.64
N ALA A 120 7.31 16.14 20.06
CA ALA A 120 6.83 15.53 18.83
C ALA A 120 6.68 14.02 18.99
N ALA A 121 5.76 13.40 18.25
CA ALA A 121 5.49 11.96 18.30
C ALA A 121 5.29 11.40 16.89
N VAL A 122 5.82 10.20 16.63
CA VAL A 122 5.55 9.42 15.42
C VAL A 122 5.22 7.98 15.81
N TYR A 123 4.33 7.35 15.03
CA TYR A 123 4.25 5.90 15.03
C TYR A 123 5.38 5.34 14.17
N GLU A 124 6.04 4.31 14.68
CA GLU A 124 7.18 3.69 14.05
C GLU A 124 7.04 2.18 14.08
N TRP A 125 7.47 1.53 13.01
CA TRP A 125 7.43 0.09 12.88
C TRP A 125 8.62 -0.37 12.04
N THR A 126 9.15 -1.55 12.35
CA THR A 126 10.24 -2.16 11.60
C THR A 126 9.76 -3.46 11.01
N ASP A 127 9.91 -3.60 9.69
CA ASP A 127 9.45 -4.78 8.97
C ASP A 127 10.38 -6.00 9.17
N ALA A 128 9.97 -7.14 8.63
CA ALA A 128 10.79 -8.36 8.71
C ALA A 128 12.13 -8.27 7.95
N ALA A 129 12.28 -7.34 7.00
CA ALA A 129 13.51 -7.08 6.28
C ALA A 129 14.44 -6.07 7.01
N GLY A 130 13.98 -5.47 8.11
CA GLY A 130 14.70 -4.47 8.88
C GLY A 130 14.53 -3.04 8.36
N VAL A 131 13.59 -2.81 7.44
CA VAL A 131 13.23 -1.48 6.94
C VAL A 131 12.35 -0.78 7.97
N ARG A 132 12.63 0.50 8.21
CA ARG A 132 11.90 1.33 9.16
C ARG A 132 10.77 2.09 8.47
N HIS A 133 9.61 2.10 9.11
CA HIS A 133 8.41 2.78 8.67
C HIS A 133 8.06 3.84 9.72
N GLN A 134 7.78 5.07 9.29
CA GLN A 134 7.40 6.16 10.19
C GLN A 134 6.18 6.89 9.65
N SER A 135 5.27 7.28 10.55
CA SER A 135 4.14 8.16 10.23
C SER A 135 4.57 9.63 10.11
N ALA A 136 3.63 10.49 9.73
CA ALA A 136 3.76 11.93 9.93
C ALA A 136 3.95 12.23 11.43
N PRO A 137 4.73 13.27 11.78
CA PRO A 137 4.84 13.71 13.16
C PRO A 137 3.61 14.49 13.61
N SER A 138 3.26 14.31 14.88
CA SER A 138 2.36 15.20 15.61
C SER A 138 3.15 16.01 16.62
N PHE A 139 2.71 17.23 16.89
CA PHE A 139 3.37 18.16 17.80
C PHE A 139 2.46 18.52 18.97
N SER A 140 3.02 18.56 20.18
CA SER A 140 2.28 18.94 21.37
C SER A 140 2.13 20.46 21.51
N ASN A 141 1.28 20.88 22.44
CA ASN A 141 1.40 22.22 23.02
C ASN A 141 2.78 22.40 23.68
N SER A 142 3.29 23.64 23.70
CA SER A 142 4.50 23.95 24.47
C SER A 142 4.22 23.87 25.97
N VAL A 143 5.19 23.36 26.73
CA VAL A 143 5.17 23.21 28.19
C VAL A 143 6.21 24.13 28.79
N THR A 144 5.79 25.04 29.68
CA THR A 144 6.72 25.94 30.37
C THR A 144 6.91 25.52 31.81
N ILE A 145 8.15 25.21 32.19
CA ILE A 145 8.56 24.91 33.57
C ILE A 145 9.07 26.20 34.19
N ALA A 146 8.30 26.76 35.13
CA ALA A 146 8.60 28.07 35.72
C ALA A 146 9.24 28.00 37.11
N SER A 147 9.06 26.90 37.86
CA SER A 147 9.42 26.83 39.28
C SER A 147 10.16 25.53 39.65
N GLY A 148 11.43 25.49 39.29
CA GLY A 148 12.36 24.41 39.60
C GLY A 148 12.17 23.19 38.69
N PRO A 149 13.13 22.26 38.69
CA PRO A 149 13.06 21.08 37.84
C PRO A 149 11.85 20.19 38.12
N LYS A 150 11.13 19.82 37.06
CA LYS A 150 9.91 19.02 37.14
C LYS A 150 9.86 18.00 36.00
N PRO A 151 9.28 16.81 36.22
CA PRO A 151 8.94 15.92 35.13
C PRO A 151 7.73 16.46 34.34
N VAL A 152 7.65 16.05 33.08
CA VAL A 152 6.53 16.37 32.19
C VAL A 152 5.77 15.08 31.89
N PHE A 153 4.45 15.13 32.00
CA PHE A 153 3.62 14.05 31.49
C PHE A 153 3.29 14.33 30.03
N VAL A 154 3.29 13.27 29.24
CA VAL A 154 2.91 13.23 27.84
C VAL A 154 1.75 12.26 27.72
N ALA A 155 0.66 12.68 27.11
CA ALA A 155 -0.48 11.84 26.77
C ALA A 155 -0.73 11.95 25.27
N LEU A 156 -0.76 10.81 24.60
CA LEU A 156 -0.96 10.75 23.15
C LEU A 156 -1.90 9.62 22.76
N GLU A 157 -2.49 9.74 21.58
CA GLU A 157 -3.35 8.71 21.01
C GLU A 157 -2.58 7.43 20.74
N SER A 158 -3.15 6.30 21.17
CA SER A 158 -2.69 4.97 20.77
C SER A 158 -3.25 4.62 19.40
N LEU A 159 -2.49 3.94 18.55
CA LEU A 159 -2.97 3.47 17.24
C LEU A 159 -3.88 2.25 17.45
N PRO A 160 -5.20 2.34 17.20
CA PRO A 160 -6.12 1.25 17.49
C PRO A 160 -5.95 0.08 16.52
N ALA A 161 -6.31 -1.12 16.96
CA ALA A 161 -6.21 -2.35 16.15
C ALA A 161 -7.05 -2.32 14.85
N SER A 162 -8.05 -1.43 14.76
CA SER A 162 -8.85 -1.23 13.56
C SER A 162 -8.14 -0.44 12.46
N MET A 163 -7.05 0.25 12.79
CA MET A 163 -6.35 1.17 11.87
C MET A 163 -4.98 0.67 11.43
N THR A 164 -4.50 -0.45 12.00
CA THR A 164 -3.22 -1.04 11.64
C THR A 164 -3.24 -2.56 11.70
N LEU A 165 -2.59 -3.19 10.72
CA LEU A 165 -2.33 -4.63 10.71
C LEU A 165 -0.93 -4.96 11.25
N LYS A 166 -0.10 -3.94 11.55
CA LYS A 166 1.29 -4.06 12.03
C LYS A 166 1.34 -4.55 13.48
N THR A 167 1.19 -5.85 13.66
CA THR A 167 1.04 -6.46 14.99
C THR A 167 2.25 -7.27 15.43
N ASN A 168 3.15 -7.67 14.52
CA ASN A 168 4.33 -8.46 14.86
C ASN A 168 5.57 -8.13 13.97
N PRO A 169 6.54 -7.32 14.42
CA PRO A 169 6.57 -6.68 15.74
C PRO A 169 5.45 -5.66 15.88
N ASN A 170 5.05 -5.37 17.11
CA ASN A 170 4.05 -4.35 17.38
C ASN A 170 4.60 -2.95 17.06
N VAL A 171 3.71 -2.04 16.67
CA VAL A 171 4.04 -0.61 16.47
C VAL A 171 4.64 -0.04 17.75
N ILE A 172 5.65 0.81 17.59
CA ILE A 172 6.27 1.58 18.67
C ILE A 172 5.94 3.06 18.51
N ILE A 173 5.96 3.77 19.63
CA ILE A 173 5.73 5.20 19.69
C ILE A 173 7.07 5.88 19.98
N SER A 174 7.56 6.60 18.99
CA SER A 174 8.80 7.37 19.10
C SER A 174 8.46 8.80 19.51
N LEU A 175 8.85 9.18 20.73
CA LEU A 175 8.66 10.53 21.25
C LEU A 175 9.97 11.30 21.15
N TYR A 176 9.83 12.59 20.87
CA TYR A 176 10.91 13.54 20.76
C TYR A 176 10.59 14.79 21.58
N ARG A 177 11.63 15.48 22.05
CA ARG A 177 11.52 16.73 22.80
C ARG A 177 12.62 17.70 22.39
N THR A 178 12.33 18.99 22.47
CA THR A 178 13.35 20.03 22.43
C THR A 178 14.17 20.11 23.72
N GLU A 179 15.32 20.76 23.67
CA GLU A 179 15.95 21.33 24.87
C GLU A 179 15.12 22.51 25.40
N ALA A 180 15.47 23.00 26.59
CA ALA A 180 14.90 24.21 27.15
C ALA A 180 15.06 25.39 26.18
N ASN A 181 13.94 25.89 25.65
CA ASN A 181 13.86 26.96 24.64
C ASN A 181 14.54 26.62 23.29
N GLY A 182 14.77 25.34 23.03
CA GLY A 182 15.33 24.84 21.78
C GLY A 182 14.29 24.68 20.68
N VAL A 183 14.77 24.31 19.48
CA VAL A 183 13.93 24.08 18.29
C VAL A 183 14.16 22.72 17.62
N ILE A 184 15.19 21.98 18.04
CA ILE A 184 15.53 20.65 17.52
C ILE A 184 14.86 19.59 18.39
N TYR A 185 14.18 18.63 17.77
CA TYR A 185 13.49 17.55 18.46
C TYR A 185 14.39 16.31 18.56
N TYR A 186 14.83 15.96 19.77
CA TYR A 186 15.65 14.78 20.04
C TYR A 186 14.81 13.66 20.65
N ARG A 187 15.07 12.41 20.26
CA ARG A 187 14.32 11.23 20.73
C ARG A 187 14.51 11.02 22.23
N ILE A 188 13.43 10.78 22.95
CA ILE A 188 13.43 10.53 24.41
C ILE A 188 13.05 9.08 24.76
N THR A 189 12.35 8.38 23.86
CA THR A 189 12.04 6.96 24.04
C THR A 189 13.25 6.08 23.72
N SER A 190 13.43 5.02 24.51
CA SER A 190 14.59 4.13 24.37
C SER A 190 14.46 3.24 23.13
N ILE A 191 15.56 3.06 22.39
CA ILE A 191 15.63 2.12 21.27
C ILE A 191 15.68 0.66 21.80
N SER A 192 16.35 0.43 22.93
CA SER A 192 16.51 -0.92 23.51
C SER A 192 15.31 -1.37 24.35
N ALA A 193 14.46 -0.42 24.76
CA ALA A 193 13.23 -0.66 25.50
C ALA A 193 12.15 0.32 25.01
N PRO A 194 11.64 0.12 23.77
CA PRO A 194 10.74 1.07 23.15
C PRO A 194 9.39 1.13 23.86
N THR A 195 8.73 2.27 23.75
CA THR A 195 7.34 2.44 24.18
C THR A 195 6.45 1.77 23.13
N TYR A 196 5.92 0.59 23.43
CA TYR A 196 5.00 -0.11 22.54
C TYR A 196 3.63 0.55 22.51
N ASN A 197 3.03 0.52 21.33
CA ASN A 197 1.63 0.84 21.14
C ASN A 197 0.72 -0.17 21.87
N ASP A 198 -0.42 0.28 22.39
CA ASP A 198 -1.45 -0.57 22.99
C ASP A 198 -2.73 -0.42 22.17
N PRO A 199 -3.01 -1.33 21.22
CA PRO A 199 -4.16 -1.22 20.34
C PRO A 199 -5.53 -1.27 21.04
N THR A 200 -5.56 -1.60 22.34
CA THR A 200 -6.78 -1.70 23.15
C THR A 200 -7.07 -0.45 23.99
N ALA A 201 -6.07 0.42 24.17
CA ALA A 201 -6.20 1.68 24.87
C ALA A 201 -6.48 2.82 23.89
N TYR A 202 -7.20 3.86 24.34
CA TYR A 202 -7.36 5.10 23.56
C TYR A 202 -6.10 5.97 23.61
N GLN A 203 -5.43 5.99 24.76
CA GLN A 203 -4.26 6.84 25.00
C GLN A 203 -3.16 6.06 25.69
N ILE A 204 -1.93 6.43 25.36
CA ILE A 204 -0.72 6.05 26.09
C ILE A 204 -0.20 7.28 26.82
N THR A 205 0.27 7.05 28.04
CA THR A 205 0.95 8.09 28.81
C THR A 205 2.43 7.75 28.95
N TYR A 206 3.26 8.78 28.87
CA TYR A 206 4.69 8.71 29.07
C TYR A 206 5.10 9.79 30.06
N GLU A 207 6.01 9.46 30.97
CA GLU A 207 6.56 10.43 31.91
C GLU A 207 8.00 10.73 31.54
N ASP A 208 8.23 11.97 31.14
CA ASP A 208 9.55 12.45 30.82
C ASP A 208 10.23 13.00 32.08
N THR A 209 11.32 12.34 32.43
CA THR A 209 12.19 12.66 33.57
C THR A 209 13.61 12.99 33.12
N GLN A 210 13.90 12.95 31.81
CA GLN A 210 15.27 13.00 31.30
C GLN A 210 15.77 14.45 31.21
N PRO A 211 16.93 14.80 31.80
CA PRO A 211 17.52 16.13 31.63
C PRO A 211 18.00 16.33 30.18
N ASP A 212 18.10 17.58 29.73
CA ASP A 212 18.51 17.91 28.35
C ASP A 212 19.84 17.27 27.95
N SER A 213 20.82 17.24 28.86
CA SER A 213 22.11 16.59 28.64
C SER A 213 22.05 15.10 28.31
N ALA A 214 20.93 14.43 28.63
CA ALA A 214 20.73 13.02 28.32
C ALA A 214 20.18 12.77 26.90
N ILE A 215 19.64 13.81 26.23
CA ILE A 215 18.93 13.64 24.94
C ILE A 215 19.64 14.29 23.74
N ILE A 216 20.54 15.25 23.96
CA ILE A 216 21.19 16.03 22.87
C ILE A 216 22.02 15.16 21.89
N GLY A 217 22.42 13.96 22.31
CA GLY A 217 23.11 12.99 21.44
C GLY A 217 22.20 11.96 20.77
N ASN A 218 20.89 12.00 21.03
CA ASN A 218 19.95 11.04 20.50
C ASN A 218 19.53 11.39 19.07
N GLU A 219 18.84 10.44 18.44
CA GLU A 219 18.26 10.59 17.12
C GLU A 219 17.36 11.84 17.03
N VAL A 220 17.49 12.61 15.96
CA VAL A 220 16.67 13.80 15.68
C VAL A 220 15.46 13.39 14.86
N LEU A 221 14.30 14.00 15.10
CA LEU A 221 13.08 13.77 14.30
C LEU A 221 13.36 14.06 12.82
N TYR A 222 12.99 13.13 11.93
CA TYR A 222 13.31 13.20 10.49
C TYR A 222 12.85 14.50 9.81
N THR A 223 11.70 15.06 10.21
CA THR A 223 11.19 16.32 9.63
C THR A 223 11.92 17.59 10.13
N THR A 224 12.79 17.48 11.14
CA THR A 224 13.54 18.66 11.66
C THR A 224 14.44 19.29 10.58
N GLY A 225 14.93 18.49 9.63
CA GLY A 225 15.73 18.95 8.48
C GLY A 225 14.91 19.54 7.33
N GLY A 226 13.58 19.68 7.49
CA GLY A 226 12.67 20.09 6.41
C GLY A 226 12.31 18.96 5.45
N GLU A 227 12.60 17.71 5.81
CA GLU A 227 12.07 16.57 5.08
C GLU A 227 10.54 16.56 5.18
N ILE A 228 9.88 16.34 4.05
CA ILE A 228 8.41 16.30 3.99
C ILE A 228 7.91 15.11 4.82
N GLU A 229 6.76 15.20 5.45
CA GLU A 229 6.21 14.12 6.27
C GLU A 229 5.76 12.88 5.45
N ASN A 230 5.77 11.72 6.10
CA ASN A 230 5.26 10.47 5.54
C ASN A 230 3.76 10.32 5.82
N LEU A 231 2.94 10.35 4.78
CA LEU A 231 1.50 10.12 4.85
C LEU A 231 1.12 8.85 4.08
N ALA A 232 -0.03 8.26 4.46
CA ALA A 232 -0.60 7.15 3.70
C ALA A 232 -1.03 7.64 2.31
N PRO A 233 -0.77 6.85 1.26
CA PRO A 233 -1.30 7.15 -0.06
C PRO A 233 -2.84 6.96 -0.11
N PRO A 234 -3.52 7.61 -1.06
CA PRO A 234 -4.89 7.28 -1.40
C PRO A 234 -4.99 5.85 -1.94
N SER A 235 -6.23 5.34 -2.05
CA SER A 235 -6.48 4.03 -2.64
C SER A 235 -5.95 3.96 -4.09
N PRO A 236 -5.04 3.03 -4.40
CA PRO A 236 -4.50 2.90 -5.74
C PRO A 236 -5.45 2.10 -6.65
N LYS A 237 -5.68 2.62 -7.85
CA LYS A 237 -6.26 1.88 -8.99
C LYS A 237 -5.16 1.20 -9.81
N LEU A 238 -4.02 1.86 -9.98
CA LEU A 238 -2.87 1.37 -10.73
C LEU A 238 -1.58 1.64 -9.93
N ILE A 239 -0.58 0.80 -10.13
CA ILE A 239 0.74 0.91 -9.50
C ILE A 239 1.85 0.66 -10.53
N ALA A 240 2.94 1.40 -10.41
CA ALA A 240 4.18 1.15 -11.15
C ALA A 240 5.38 1.57 -10.30
N VAL A 241 6.55 0.99 -10.58
CA VAL A 241 7.80 1.36 -9.90
C VAL A 241 8.79 1.81 -10.94
N ASN A 242 9.41 2.98 -10.72
CA ASN A 242 10.51 3.47 -11.55
C ASN A 242 11.66 3.92 -10.65
N LYS A 243 12.87 3.45 -10.94
CA LYS A 243 14.09 3.72 -10.16
C LYS A 243 13.86 3.48 -8.67
N THR A 244 13.83 4.54 -7.87
CA THR A 244 13.73 4.51 -6.41
C THR A 244 12.36 4.95 -5.89
N ARG A 245 11.33 5.00 -6.77
CA ARG A 245 9.98 5.49 -6.42
C ARG A 245 8.88 4.53 -6.83
N CYS A 246 7.85 4.50 -5.99
CA CYS A 246 6.56 3.93 -6.31
C CYS A 246 5.63 5.03 -6.86
N PHE A 247 4.89 4.71 -7.92
CA PHE A 247 3.91 5.56 -8.56
C PHE A 247 2.55 4.87 -8.48
N ILE A 248 1.52 5.63 -8.15
CA ILE A 248 0.15 5.13 -8.11
C ILE A 248 -0.79 6.09 -8.83
N VAL A 249 -1.83 5.54 -9.44
CA VAL A 249 -3.00 6.32 -9.86
C VAL A 249 -4.09 6.09 -8.83
N PRO A 250 -4.59 7.12 -8.12
CA PRO A 250 -5.64 6.93 -7.15
C PRO A 250 -6.97 6.58 -7.83
N SER A 251 -7.80 5.78 -7.15
CA SER A 251 -9.14 5.43 -7.62
C SER A 251 -10.09 6.63 -7.61
N GLU A 252 -9.90 7.55 -6.68
CA GLU A 252 -10.73 8.77 -6.51
C GLU A 252 -10.43 9.83 -7.57
N TYR A 253 -9.15 9.99 -7.92
CA TYR A 253 -8.67 10.97 -8.89
C TYR A 253 -7.82 10.30 -9.98
N PRO A 254 -8.44 9.47 -10.85
CA PRO A 254 -7.72 8.64 -11.80
C PRO A 254 -7.06 9.43 -12.97
N GLN A 255 -6.88 10.73 -12.81
CA GLN A 255 -6.22 11.65 -13.75
C GLN A 255 -4.91 12.20 -13.18
N GLU A 256 -4.56 11.80 -11.97
CA GLU A 256 -3.35 12.17 -11.28
C GLU A 256 -2.45 10.95 -11.11
N ILE A 257 -1.15 11.19 -11.00
CA ILE A 257 -0.19 10.19 -10.55
C ILE A 257 0.44 10.71 -9.28
N TRP A 258 0.24 9.96 -8.21
CA TRP A 258 0.93 10.15 -6.94
C TRP A 258 2.25 9.38 -6.98
N TYR A 259 3.30 9.96 -6.40
CA TYR A 259 4.60 9.30 -6.31
C TYR A 259 5.15 9.37 -4.89
N SER A 260 5.88 8.34 -4.49
CA SER A 260 6.54 8.31 -3.19
C SER A 260 7.75 9.26 -3.17
N LYS A 261 8.24 9.51 -1.97
CA LYS A 261 9.64 9.90 -1.72
C LYS A 261 10.63 9.00 -2.46
N GLU A 262 11.87 9.48 -2.62
CA GLU A 262 12.94 8.64 -3.12
C GLU A 262 13.42 7.70 -2.01
N SER A 263 13.61 6.42 -2.36
CA SER A 263 14.42 5.51 -1.56
C SER A 263 15.89 5.84 -1.76
N THR A 264 16.62 6.18 -0.70
CA THR A 264 18.04 6.51 -0.75
C THR A 264 18.93 5.31 -0.45
N ASP A 265 18.55 4.46 0.51
CA ASP A 265 19.39 3.36 0.99
C ASP A 265 18.61 2.08 1.39
N ASN A 266 17.30 2.03 1.10
CA ASN A 266 16.40 0.95 1.50
C ASN A 266 16.38 0.67 3.02
N THR A 267 16.81 1.61 3.86
CA THR A 267 16.70 1.47 5.32
C THR A 267 15.37 2.01 5.85
N GLU A 268 14.73 2.92 5.11
CA GLU A 268 13.44 3.49 5.44
C GLU A 268 12.44 3.34 4.29
N GLN A 269 11.17 3.10 4.64
CA GLN A 269 10.10 3.02 3.65
C GLN A 269 9.85 4.42 3.06
N PRO A 270 9.89 4.58 1.72
CA PRO A 270 9.55 5.86 1.10
C PRO A 270 8.08 6.19 1.31
N GLY A 271 7.79 7.24 2.09
CA GLY A 271 6.44 7.72 2.31
C GLY A 271 5.83 8.44 1.09
N PHE A 272 4.52 8.59 1.08
CA PHE A 272 3.82 9.49 0.17
C PHE A 272 3.50 10.81 0.87
N SER A 273 3.21 11.86 0.11
CA SER A 273 2.66 13.12 0.64
C SER A 273 1.81 13.79 -0.44
N PRO A 274 0.74 14.54 -0.09
CA PRO A 274 -0.09 15.28 -1.04
C PRO A 274 0.69 16.32 -1.87
N GLY A 275 1.91 16.68 -1.49
CA GLY A 275 2.80 17.51 -2.30
C GLY A 275 3.40 16.79 -3.51
N PHE A 276 3.35 15.46 -3.55
CA PHE A 276 4.00 14.62 -4.56
C PHE A 276 3.00 14.03 -5.55
N ILE A 277 2.43 14.93 -6.36
CA ILE A 277 1.42 14.62 -7.36
C ILE A 277 1.83 15.23 -8.71
N LYS A 278 1.71 14.45 -9.79
CA LYS A 278 1.72 14.95 -11.17
C LYS A 278 0.32 14.87 -11.75
N THR A 279 -0.20 16.02 -12.15
CA THR A 279 -1.51 16.15 -12.77
C THR A 279 -1.38 16.06 -14.29
N PHE A 280 -2.30 15.36 -14.93
CA PHE A 280 -2.37 15.26 -16.39
C PHE A 280 -3.45 16.20 -16.92
N ASP A 281 -3.34 16.61 -18.18
CA ASP A 281 -4.42 17.34 -18.84
C ASP A 281 -5.74 16.53 -18.77
N LEU A 282 -6.82 17.21 -18.37
CA LEU A 282 -8.19 16.71 -18.29
C LEU A 282 -8.68 16.14 -19.63
N LYS A 283 -8.05 16.55 -20.75
CA LYS A 283 -8.37 16.05 -22.09
C LYS A 283 -7.88 14.63 -22.32
N GLY A 284 -8.61 13.64 -21.83
CA GLY A 284 -8.39 12.24 -22.20
C GLY A 284 -9.12 11.18 -21.39
N LYS A 285 -10.05 11.56 -20.51
CA LYS A 285 -10.62 10.68 -19.47
C LYS A 285 -9.52 10.15 -18.52
N ASP A 286 -9.84 9.08 -17.82
CA ASP A 286 -9.05 8.47 -16.77
C ASP A 286 -7.84 7.71 -17.32
N ILE A 287 -6.82 7.59 -16.49
CA ILE A 287 -5.69 6.69 -16.72
C ILE A 287 -6.21 5.26 -16.51
N LEU A 288 -5.98 4.42 -17.52
CA LEU A 288 -6.39 3.03 -17.57
C LEU A 288 -5.22 2.08 -17.40
N GLY A 289 -4.02 2.50 -17.79
CA GLY A 289 -2.80 1.73 -17.62
C GLY A 289 -1.62 2.60 -17.25
N LEU A 290 -0.74 2.09 -16.40
CA LEU A 290 0.49 2.74 -15.98
C LEU A 290 1.64 1.76 -16.14
N THR A 291 2.70 2.17 -16.83
CA THR A 291 3.90 1.35 -17.00
C THR A 291 5.14 2.24 -17.09
N VAL A 292 6.31 1.61 -17.13
CA VAL A 292 7.60 2.27 -17.23
C VAL A 292 8.36 1.66 -18.41
N VAL A 293 8.83 2.50 -19.32
CA VAL A 293 9.70 2.11 -20.44
C VAL A 293 11.02 2.87 -20.28
N ASP A 294 12.08 2.13 -19.94
CA ASP A 294 13.36 2.68 -19.47
C ASP A 294 13.19 3.60 -18.26
N ASP A 295 13.33 4.90 -18.45
CA ASP A 295 13.21 5.96 -17.45
C ASP A 295 11.90 6.76 -17.58
N LYS A 296 11.06 6.43 -18.57
CA LYS A 296 9.83 7.14 -18.90
C LYS A 296 8.64 6.45 -18.25
N ILE A 297 7.88 7.22 -17.50
CA ILE A 297 6.60 6.78 -16.94
C ILE A 297 5.56 7.01 -18.03
N ILE A 298 4.92 5.94 -18.49
CA ILE A 298 3.92 5.95 -19.54
C ILE A 298 2.53 5.78 -18.92
N ALA A 299 1.66 6.76 -19.17
CA ALA A 299 0.26 6.74 -18.74
C ALA A 299 -0.65 6.53 -19.96
N PHE A 300 -1.29 5.37 -20.02
CA PHE A 300 -2.27 5.04 -21.04
C PHE A 300 -3.66 5.50 -20.64
N LYS A 301 -4.31 6.24 -21.53
CA LYS A 301 -5.74 6.51 -21.53
C LYS A 301 -6.40 5.74 -22.68
N GLU A 302 -7.72 5.75 -22.76
CA GLU A 302 -8.48 5.03 -23.79
C GLU A 302 -8.02 5.35 -25.23
N ASN A 303 -7.79 6.64 -25.53
CA ASN A 303 -7.47 7.13 -26.87
C ASN A 303 -6.20 8.01 -26.93
N LYS A 304 -5.41 8.05 -25.86
CA LYS A 304 -4.22 8.89 -25.76
C LYS A 304 -3.16 8.22 -24.90
N ILE A 305 -1.90 8.54 -25.16
CA ILE A 305 -0.76 8.07 -24.38
C ILE A 305 0.05 9.28 -23.97
N PHE A 306 0.32 9.41 -22.68
CA PHE A 306 1.17 10.46 -22.14
C PHE A 306 2.43 9.85 -21.55
N PHE A 307 3.49 10.64 -21.48
CA PHE A 307 4.69 10.27 -20.75
C PHE A 307 5.28 11.46 -20.00
N PHE A 308 6.04 11.15 -18.95
CA PHE A 308 6.99 12.08 -18.35
C PHE A 308 8.22 11.32 -17.89
N SER A 309 9.30 12.04 -17.61
CA SER A 309 10.58 11.46 -17.20
C SER A 309 11.30 12.40 -16.23
N GLY A 310 12.37 11.91 -15.61
CA GLY A 310 13.13 12.61 -14.58
C GLY A 310 13.27 11.76 -13.32
N ASP A 311 13.93 12.31 -12.30
CA ASP A 311 14.11 11.65 -10.99
C ASP A 311 13.15 12.19 -9.93
N GLY A 312 12.47 13.30 -10.24
CA GLY A 312 11.58 13.99 -9.32
C GLY A 312 12.32 14.82 -8.27
N PRO A 313 11.61 15.39 -7.29
CA PRO A 313 12.21 16.16 -6.21
C PRO A 313 12.85 15.27 -5.14
N ASN A 314 13.89 15.74 -4.46
CA ASN A 314 14.42 15.06 -3.28
C ASN A 314 13.38 14.97 -2.13
N ASN A 315 13.71 14.29 -1.03
CA ASN A 315 12.78 14.13 0.10
C ASN A 315 12.39 15.45 0.83
N LEU A 316 13.06 16.58 0.52
CA LEU A 316 12.69 17.94 0.97
C LEU A 316 11.73 18.64 -0.02
N GLY A 317 11.34 17.99 -1.11
CA GLY A 317 10.52 18.58 -2.17
C GLY A 317 11.28 19.53 -3.10
N GLN A 318 12.62 19.51 -3.08
CA GLN A 318 13.48 20.40 -3.86
C GLN A 318 14.07 19.70 -5.08
N GLN A 319 14.59 20.47 -6.03
CA GLN A 319 15.28 19.94 -7.23
C GLN A 319 14.39 19.01 -8.08
N ASP A 320 13.10 19.35 -8.24
CA ASP A 320 12.21 18.57 -9.11
C ASP A 320 12.70 18.60 -10.56
N THR A 321 13.10 17.43 -11.05
CA THR A 321 13.51 17.21 -12.44
C THR A 321 12.44 16.56 -13.30
N PHE A 322 11.26 16.22 -12.74
CA PHE A 322 10.19 15.65 -13.53
C PHE A 322 9.68 16.63 -14.59
N THR A 323 9.69 16.18 -15.85
CA THR A 323 9.08 16.92 -16.95
C THR A 323 7.56 17.03 -16.76
N ASN A 324 6.94 17.98 -17.43
CA ASN A 324 5.49 17.97 -17.55
C ASN A 324 5.04 16.73 -18.36
N PRO A 325 3.84 16.20 -18.11
CA PRO A 325 3.28 15.15 -18.94
C PRO A 325 3.10 15.60 -20.40
N ASP A 326 3.83 14.97 -21.31
CA ASP A 326 3.79 15.25 -22.74
C ASP A 326 2.96 14.18 -23.46
N LEU A 327 2.19 14.62 -24.47
CA LEU A 327 1.36 13.75 -25.30
C LEU A 327 2.21 13.07 -26.37
N ILE A 328 2.15 11.74 -26.44
CA ILE A 328 2.61 10.99 -27.60
C ILE A 328 1.54 11.13 -28.68
N THR A 329 1.83 11.95 -29.69
CA THR A 329 0.84 12.31 -30.74
C THR A 329 0.41 11.06 -31.49
N SER A 330 -0.84 10.68 -31.27
CA SER A 330 -1.45 9.47 -31.82
C SER A 330 -2.97 9.56 -31.71
N ASP A 331 -3.66 8.70 -32.43
CA ASP A 331 -5.11 8.51 -32.34
C ASP A 331 -5.48 7.18 -31.68
N VAL A 332 -4.53 6.58 -30.96
CA VAL A 332 -4.67 5.32 -30.23
C VAL A 332 -4.26 5.48 -28.77
N GLY A 333 -4.95 4.77 -27.89
CA GLY A 333 -4.59 4.58 -26.50
C GLY A 333 -4.67 3.10 -26.15
N CYS A 334 -4.80 2.77 -24.86
CA CYS A 334 -4.99 1.39 -24.42
C CYS A 334 -6.46 1.13 -24.10
N SER A 335 -7.02 0.09 -24.72
CA SER A 335 -8.38 -0.39 -24.41
C SER A 335 -8.37 -1.58 -23.45
N GLU A 336 -7.31 -2.39 -23.48
CA GLU A 336 -7.15 -3.57 -22.61
C GLU A 336 -5.89 -3.44 -21.75
N PRO A 337 -5.95 -2.83 -20.56
CA PRO A 337 -4.77 -2.61 -19.72
C PRO A 337 -4.00 -3.90 -19.37
N ALA A 338 -4.69 -5.04 -19.27
CA ALA A 338 -4.06 -6.35 -19.04
C ALA A 338 -3.12 -6.79 -20.17
N SER A 339 -3.16 -6.15 -21.34
CA SER A 339 -2.25 -6.41 -22.47
C SER A 339 -0.94 -5.61 -22.39
N ILE A 340 -0.77 -4.71 -21.41
CA ILE A 340 0.43 -3.89 -21.28
C ILE A 340 1.59 -4.79 -20.86
N THR A 341 2.58 -4.95 -21.73
CA THR A 341 3.73 -5.83 -21.46
C THR A 341 5.04 -5.20 -21.93
N ASN A 342 5.96 -4.98 -20.99
CA ASN A 342 7.27 -4.43 -21.28
C ASN A 342 8.23 -5.49 -21.81
N THR A 343 9.08 -5.10 -22.74
CA THR A 343 10.10 -5.91 -23.41
C THR A 343 11.34 -5.07 -23.70
N ALA A 344 12.37 -5.69 -24.29
CA ALA A 344 13.58 -4.98 -24.71
C ALA A 344 13.33 -3.97 -25.85
N GLU A 345 12.25 -4.08 -26.62
CA GLU A 345 11.91 -3.15 -27.70
C GLU A 345 11.03 -1.98 -27.25
N GLY A 346 10.40 -2.10 -26.07
CA GLY A 346 9.42 -1.14 -25.55
C GLY A 346 8.24 -1.85 -24.89
N CYS A 347 7.06 -1.25 -24.97
CA CYS A 347 5.83 -1.78 -24.37
C CYS A 347 4.83 -2.21 -25.45
N TYR A 348 4.44 -3.47 -25.44
CA TYR A 348 3.30 -3.95 -26.21
C TYR A 348 2.00 -3.64 -25.48
N PHE A 349 0.93 -3.33 -26.22
CA PHE A 349 -0.40 -3.09 -25.68
C PHE A 349 -1.47 -3.25 -26.78
N LYS A 350 -2.71 -3.51 -26.37
CA LYS A 350 -3.88 -3.54 -27.25
C LYS A 350 -4.67 -2.23 -27.12
N SER A 351 -4.90 -1.62 -28.27
CA SER A 351 -5.77 -0.47 -28.47
C SER A 351 -7.13 -0.91 -29.05
N SER A 352 -8.05 0.04 -29.17
CA SER A 352 -9.30 -0.15 -29.91
C SER A 352 -9.12 -0.56 -31.38
N LYS A 353 -7.93 -0.37 -31.95
CA LYS A 353 -7.58 -0.74 -33.33
C LYS A 353 -6.76 -2.04 -33.45
N GLY A 354 -6.46 -2.71 -32.34
CA GLY A 354 -5.62 -3.91 -32.28
C GLY A 354 -4.29 -3.69 -31.55
N PHE A 355 -3.33 -4.59 -31.75
CA PHE A 355 -2.07 -4.61 -31.00
C PHE A 355 -1.02 -3.65 -31.57
N TYR A 356 -0.39 -2.88 -30.67
CA TYR A 356 0.66 -1.92 -30.95
C TYR A 356 1.88 -2.19 -30.07
N LEU A 357 3.04 -1.77 -30.57
CA LEU A 357 4.26 -1.60 -29.82
C LEU A 357 4.51 -0.10 -29.65
N LEU A 358 4.63 0.37 -28.41
CA LEU A 358 5.25 1.65 -28.08
C LEU A 358 6.75 1.40 -27.91
N THR A 359 7.54 1.84 -28.87
CA THR A 359 9.00 1.66 -28.83
C THR A 359 9.64 2.52 -27.74
N ARG A 360 10.89 2.21 -27.39
CA ARG A 360 11.69 3.01 -26.43
C ARG A 360 11.89 4.47 -26.85
N ASP A 361 11.86 4.73 -28.16
CA ASP A 361 11.94 6.06 -28.76
C ASP A 361 10.57 6.78 -28.81
N LEU A 362 9.54 6.20 -28.18
CA LEU A 362 8.16 6.71 -28.14
C LEU A 362 7.45 6.73 -29.51
N ASN A 363 7.89 5.89 -30.45
CA ASN A 363 7.18 5.66 -31.70
C ASN A 363 6.14 4.55 -31.53
N LEU A 364 5.02 4.68 -32.23
CA LEU A 364 3.97 3.66 -32.25
C LEU A 364 4.07 2.82 -33.52
N GLU A 365 4.20 1.50 -33.35
CA GLU A 365 4.23 0.53 -34.43
C GLU A 365 3.02 -0.40 -34.32
N TYR A 366 2.25 -0.53 -35.41
CA TYR A 366 1.15 -1.49 -35.45
C TYR A 366 1.70 -2.89 -35.71
N VAL A 367 1.56 -3.78 -34.74
CA VAL A 367 2.03 -5.17 -34.83
C VAL A 367 0.88 -6.17 -35.00
N GLY A 368 -0.37 -5.76 -34.79
CA GLY A 368 -1.54 -6.64 -34.75
C GLY A 368 -2.06 -7.17 -36.08
N ARG A 369 -1.40 -6.90 -37.22
CA ARG A 369 -1.92 -7.20 -38.57
C ARG A 369 -2.34 -8.66 -38.76
N ASP A 370 -1.55 -9.61 -38.28
CA ASP A 370 -1.80 -11.04 -38.49
C ASP A 370 -2.77 -11.64 -37.47
N VAL A 371 -3.16 -10.86 -36.45
CA VAL A 371 -4.08 -11.27 -35.36
C VAL A 371 -5.33 -10.40 -35.29
N GLU A 372 -5.65 -9.65 -36.36
CA GLU A 372 -6.84 -8.79 -36.41
C GLU A 372 -8.16 -9.54 -36.16
N ALA A 373 -8.20 -10.83 -36.52
CA ALA A 373 -9.34 -11.69 -36.26
C ALA A 373 -9.69 -11.80 -34.75
N PHE A 374 -8.72 -11.59 -33.87
CA PHE A 374 -8.86 -11.66 -32.42
C PHE A 374 -9.12 -10.29 -31.77
N ASN A 375 -9.22 -9.21 -32.55
CA ASN A 375 -9.43 -7.87 -31.98
C ASN A 375 -10.74 -7.75 -31.18
N GLY A 376 -11.74 -8.58 -31.49
CA GLY A 376 -13.01 -8.64 -30.76
C GLY A 376 -12.97 -9.37 -29.41
N GLU A 377 -11.88 -10.07 -29.09
CA GLU A 377 -11.74 -10.84 -27.85
C GLU A 377 -11.01 -10.02 -26.77
N ALA A 378 -11.50 -10.04 -25.54
CA ALA A 378 -10.82 -9.38 -24.41
C ALA A 378 -9.48 -10.07 -24.09
N VAL A 379 -8.46 -9.26 -23.76
CA VAL A 379 -7.16 -9.78 -23.32
C VAL A 379 -7.20 -9.90 -21.81
N THR A 380 -6.97 -11.11 -21.28
CA THR A 380 -7.01 -11.38 -19.84
C THR A 380 -5.64 -11.24 -19.17
N SER A 381 -4.55 -11.42 -19.91
CA SER A 381 -3.18 -11.19 -19.42
C SER A 381 -2.19 -11.00 -20.57
N GLY A 382 -1.08 -10.32 -20.28
CA GLY A 382 0.05 -10.15 -21.16
C GLY A 382 1.34 -10.46 -20.41
N THR A 383 2.17 -11.36 -20.94
CA THR A 383 3.39 -11.79 -20.25
C THR A 383 4.58 -11.90 -21.20
N LEU A 384 5.73 -11.41 -20.75
CA LEU A 384 7.01 -11.63 -21.41
C LEU A 384 7.56 -12.97 -20.94
N VAL A 385 7.82 -13.87 -21.90
CA VAL A 385 8.50 -15.13 -21.60
C VAL A 385 9.99 -14.91 -21.77
N SER A 386 10.70 -14.54 -20.69
CA SER A 386 12.12 -14.10 -20.76
C SER A 386 13.09 -15.07 -21.44
N ASP A 387 12.80 -16.37 -21.38
CA ASP A 387 13.67 -17.42 -21.93
C ASP A 387 13.53 -17.56 -23.46
N THR A 388 12.47 -17.00 -24.04
CA THR A 388 12.21 -16.97 -25.47
C THR A 388 12.00 -15.52 -25.93
N ASN A 389 12.24 -15.21 -27.20
CA ASN A 389 11.97 -13.85 -27.69
C ASN A 389 10.47 -13.62 -27.91
N GLN A 390 9.63 -13.95 -26.92
CA GLN A 390 8.18 -14.02 -27.06
C GLN A 390 7.43 -13.22 -26.01
N VAL A 391 6.40 -12.51 -26.47
CA VAL A 391 5.32 -12.00 -25.62
C VAL A 391 4.08 -12.85 -25.87
N ARG A 392 3.33 -13.15 -24.81
CA ARG A 392 2.11 -13.94 -24.89
C ARG A 392 0.94 -13.14 -24.32
N PHE A 393 -0.16 -13.13 -25.04
CA PHE A 393 -1.43 -12.54 -24.63
C PHE A 393 -2.48 -13.63 -24.54
N THR A 394 -3.10 -13.80 -23.38
CA THR A 394 -4.20 -14.74 -23.20
C THR A 394 -5.52 -14.02 -23.46
N LEU A 395 -6.42 -14.69 -24.17
CA LEU A 395 -7.73 -14.16 -24.51
C LEU A 395 -8.81 -14.87 -23.69
N GLU A 396 -9.96 -14.22 -23.51
CA GLU A 396 -11.10 -14.80 -22.78
C GLU A 396 -11.59 -16.13 -23.37
N SER A 397 -11.35 -16.37 -24.67
CA SER A 397 -11.74 -17.60 -25.37
C SER A 397 -10.88 -18.83 -25.00
N GLY A 398 -9.81 -18.65 -24.22
CA GLY A 398 -8.81 -19.69 -23.93
C GLY A 398 -7.73 -19.84 -25.02
N THR A 399 -7.73 -18.95 -26.02
CA THR A 399 -6.65 -18.83 -27.02
C THR A 399 -5.53 -17.96 -26.47
N ALA A 400 -4.28 -18.35 -26.70
CA ALA A 400 -3.11 -17.49 -26.43
C ALA A 400 -2.47 -17.03 -27.73
N LEU A 401 -2.34 -15.72 -27.91
CA LEU A 401 -1.58 -15.10 -28.98
C LEU A 401 -0.12 -14.99 -28.56
N VAL A 402 0.79 -15.45 -29.39
CA VAL A 402 2.23 -15.44 -29.13
C VAL A 402 2.89 -14.58 -30.20
N TYR A 403 3.50 -13.48 -29.79
CA TYR A 403 4.32 -12.65 -30.67
C TYR A 403 5.78 -12.95 -30.45
N ASP A 404 6.47 -13.50 -31.46
CA ASP A 404 7.92 -13.63 -31.45
C ASP A 404 8.53 -12.33 -31.99
N TYR A 405 9.11 -11.53 -31.09
CA TYR A 405 9.64 -10.21 -31.44
C TYR A 405 10.99 -10.26 -32.18
N PHE A 406 11.69 -11.40 -32.17
CA PHE A 406 12.89 -11.59 -32.98
C PHE A 406 12.54 -11.91 -34.44
N GLN A 407 11.57 -12.81 -34.66
CA GLN A 407 11.09 -13.17 -35.99
C GLN A 407 10.05 -12.19 -36.55
N LYS A 408 9.47 -11.35 -35.68
CA LYS A 408 8.37 -10.43 -35.96
C LYS A 408 7.12 -11.14 -36.50
N GLN A 409 6.77 -12.27 -35.89
CA GLN A 409 5.67 -13.13 -36.33
C GLN A 409 4.74 -13.51 -35.19
N TRP A 410 3.46 -13.67 -35.54
CA TRP A 410 2.43 -14.17 -34.64
C TRP A 410 2.25 -15.68 -34.77
N MET A 411 1.93 -16.31 -33.65
CA MET A 411 1.47 -17.68 -33.54
C MET A 411 0.29 -17.74 -32.57
N THR A 412 -0.50 -18.79 -32.65
CA THR A 412 -1.58 -19.05 -31.70
C THR A 412 -1.36 -20.40 -31.01
N PHE A 413 -1.53 -20.42 -29.70
CA PHE A 413 -1.61 -21.66 -28.93
C PHE A 413 -3.06 -21.87 -28.50
N ALA A 414 -3.55 -23.10 -28.66
CA ALA A 414 -4.87 -23.51 -28.19
C ALA A 414 -4.76 -24.23 -26.84
N ASN A 415 -5.80 -24.11 -26.00
CA ASN A 415 -5.94 -24.73 -24.67
C ASN A 415 -5.11 -24.08 -23.54
N HIS A 416 -5.06 -22.76 -23.48
CA HIS A 416 -4.48 -22.04 -22.34
C HIS A 416 -5.53 -21.11 -21.72
N GLU A 417 -6.28 -21.61 -20.72
CA GLU A 417 -7.00 -20.73 -19.81
C GLU A 417 -6.02 -20.19 -18.77
N ALA A 418 -5.75 -18.89 -18.82
CA ALA A 418 -4.95 -18.18 -17.84
C ALA A 418 -5.53 -16.77 -17.66
N ALA A 419 -5.59 -16.35 -16.41
CA ALA A 419 -6.00 -15.02 -15.98
C ALA A 419 -4.84 -14.43 -15.17
N ASP A 420 -4.58 -13.13 -15.33
CA ASP A 420 -3.62 -12.41 -14.49
C ASP A 420 -4.16 -12.31 -13.04
N ALA A 421 -3.26 -12.26 -12.06
CA ALA A 421 -3.60 -12.29 -10.63
C ALA A 421 -3.87 -10.90 -10.03
#